data_AF-A0A9P7NU44-F1
#
_entry.id   AF-A0A9P7NU44-F1
#
_cell.length_a   1.000
_cell.length_b   1.000
_cell.length_c   1.000
_cell.angle_alpha   90.00
_cell.angle_beta   90.00
_cell.angle_gamma   90.00
#
_symmetry.space_group_name_H-M   'P 1'
#
loop_
_entity.id
_entity.type
_entity.pdbx_description
1 polymer ?
#
loop_
_entity_poly.entity_id
_entity_poly.type
_entity_poly.pdbx_seq_one_letter_code
_entity_poly.pdbx_strand_id
1 'polypeptide(L)'
;MDEILPKKASLSSMKLPDRNTLYVLESEPIFYQLDGASGPLVPHLKLVHRFPQGFPTIRIDRGAIRFVLSGATLMAPGLTSKGGRLPMEGADKELVEGKEMEQRADGEGRWSRELRKGETVVILAEGKEEACAVGTLVTGTEEVKEKGKGPVVEDAHFLGDGLWNIVTE
;
A
#
# COMPACT_ATOMS: atom_id res chain seq x y z
N MET A 1 -8.94 9.21 13.98
CA MET A 1 -8.18 8.24 14.82
C MET A 1 -9.12 7.42 15.70
N ASP A 2 -10.02 8.05 16.46
CA ASP A 2 -10.97 7.33 17.34
C ASP A 2 -11.92 6.36 16.60
N GLU A 3 -12.15 6.56 15.30
CA GLU A 3 -12.94 5.66 14.44
C GLU A 3 -12.18 4.39 14.02
N ILE A 4 -10.84 4.47 13.93
CA ILE A 4 -9.99 3.32 13.57
C ILE A 4 -9.56 2.57 14.81
N LEU A 5 -9.23 3.27 15.89
CA LEU A 5 -8.78 2.70 17.17
C LEU A 5 -9.57 3.36 18.31
N PRO A 6 -10.80 2.87 18.60
CA PRO A 6 -11.59 3.37 19.72
C PRO A 6 -10.86 3.14 21.04
N LYS A 7 -10.92 4.09 21.97
CA LYS A 7 -10.20 4.02 23.26
C LYS A 7 -10.54 2.78 24.13
N LYS A 8 -11.69 2.15 23.88
CA LYS A 8 -12.15 0.95 24.60
C LYS A 8 -11.99 -0.34 23.79
N ALA A 9 -11.52 -0.24 22.56
CA ALA A 9 -11.40 -1.40 21.67
C ALA A 9 -10.22 -2.28 22.09
N SER A 10 -10.40 -3.60 21.94
CA SER A 10 -9.36 -4.58 22.23
C SER A 10 -8.47 -4.76 21.01
N LEU A 11 -7.23 -4.30 21.11
CA LEU A 11 -6.18 -4.57 20.13
C LEU A 11 -5.44 -5.86 20.52
N SER A 12 -5.49 -6.86 19.64
CA SER A 12 -4.75 -8.12 19.79
C SER A 12 -3.74 -8.28 18.65
N SER A 13 -2.79 -9.20 18.85
CA SER A 13 -1.83 -9.57 17.82
C SER A 13 -1.83 -11.09 17.63
N MET A 14 -1.91 -11.54 16.38
CA MET A 14 -1.82 -12.93 15.97
C MET A 14 -0.44 -13.17 15.34
N LYS A 15 0.26 -14.22 15.79
CA LYS A 15 1.52 -14.64 15.18
C LYS A 15 1.23 -15.46 13.93
N LEU A 16 1.82 -15.03 12.82
CA LEU A 16 1.78 -15.72 11.54
C LEU A 16 3.12 -16.48 11.33
N PRO A 17 3.19 -17.39 10.35
CA PRO A 17 4.46 -18.00 9.93
C PRO A 17 5.55 -16.96 9.61
N ASP A 18 6.80 -17.40 9.58
CA ASP A 18 7.96 -16.59 9.18
C ASP A 18 8.17 -15.31 10.02
N ARG A 19 7.76 -15.36 11.29
CA ARG A 19 7.87 -14.26 12.27
C ARG A 19 6.99 -13.04 11.93
N ASN A 20 6.03 -13.21 11.04
CA ASN A 20 5.06 -12.19 10.69
C ASN A 20 4.04 -12.00 11.83
N THR A 21 3.51 -10.79 11.98
CA THR A 21 2.50 -10.48 13.00
C THR A 21 1.32 -9.75 12.35
N LEU A 22 0.11 -10.20 12.63
CA LEU A 22 -1.14 -9.54 12.25
C LEU A 22 -1.74 -8.85 13.47
N TYR A 23 -2.10 -7.59 13.34
CA TYR A 23 -2.78 -6.80 14.35
C TYR A 23 -4.27 -6.78 14.06
N VAL A 24 -5.07 -7.17 15.05
CA VAL A 24 -6.51 -7.35 14.93
C VAL A 24 -7.20 -6.47 15.97
N LEU A 25 -8.23 -5.74 15.53
CA LEU A 25 -9.04 -4.90 16.38
C LEU A 25 -10.49 -5.38 16.34
N GLU A 26 -11.02 -5.87 17.46
CA GLU A 26 -12.40 -6.36 17.56
C GLU A 26 -12.78 -7.31 16.41
N SER A 27 -11.89 -8.28 16.13
CA SER A 27 -12.03 -9.27 15.06
C SER A 27 -11.81 -8.75 13.63
N GLU A 28 -11.40 -7.50 13.43
CA GLU A 28 -11.03 -6.95 12.11
C GLU A 28 -9.51 -6.81 11.97
N PRO A 29 -8.87 -7.38 10.92
CA PRO A 29 -7.45 -7.18 10.67
C PRO A 29 -7.19 -5.75 10.20
N ILE A 30 -6.29 -5.05 10.89
CA ILE A 30 -5.99 -3.63 10.63
C ILE A 30 -4.61 -3.40 10.03
N PHE A 31 -3.58 -4.06 10.56
CA PHE A 31 -2.20 -3.93 10.10
C PHE A 31 -1.49 -5.27 10.17
N TYR A 32 -0.46 -5.45 9.37
CA TYR A 32 0.47 -6.56 9.51
C TYR A 32 1.91 -6.05 9.47
N GLN A 33 2.81 -6.82 10.04
CA GLN A 33 4.23 -6.53 10.06
C GLN A 33 4.98 -7.78 9.60
N LEU A 34 5.78 -7.63 8.55
CA LEU A 34 6.65 -8.68 8.02
C LEU A 34 8.02 -8.62 8.68
N ASP A 35 8.76 -9.74 8.71
CA ASP A 35 10.13 -9.83 9.24
C ASP A 35 10.30 -9.43 10.72
N GLY A 36 9.23 -9.56 11.51
CA GLY A 36 9.22 -9.24 12.93
C GLY A 36 9.24 -7.73 13.24
N ALA A 37 9.66 -7.38 14.46
CA ALA A 37 9.46 -6.03 15.03
C ALA A 37 10.22 -4.90 14.30
N SER A 38 11.17 -5.24 13.42
CA SER A 38 11.94 -4.27 12.63
C SER A 38 11.30 -3.93 11.28
N GLY A 39 10.33 -4.72 10.81
CA GLY A 39 9.67 -4.46 9.53
C GLY A 39 8.72 -3.28 9.57
N PRO A 40 8.32 -2.72 8.41
CA PRO A 40 7.31 -1.67 8.37
C PRO A 40 5.95 -2.21 8.82
N LEU A 41 5.18 -1.34 9.48
CA LEU A 41 3.78 -1.61 9.77
C LEU A 41 2.94 -1.30 8.52
N VAL A 42 2.36 -2.33 7.91
CA VAL A 42 1.63 -2.23 6.62
C VAL A 42 0.12 -2.36 6.88
N PRO A 43 -0.75 -1.48 6.34
CA PRO A 43 -2.18 -1.58 6.56
C PRO A 43 -2.73 -2.81 5.84
N HIS A 44 -3.70 -3.47 6.45
CA HIS A 44 -4.42 -4.57 5.82
C HIS A 44 -5.36 -4.03 4.73
N LEU A 45 -5.60 -4.78 3.64
CA LEU A 45 -6.45 -4.30 2.54
C LEU A 45 -7.88 -3.98 2.97
N LYS A 46 -8.46 -4.74 3.91
CA LYS A 46 -9.78 -4.41 4.49
C LYS A 46 -9.81 -3.03 5.15
N LEU A 47 -8.71 -2.62 5.83
CA LEU A 47 -8.60 -1.28 6.39
C LEU A 47 -8.49 -0.23 5.27
N VAL A 48 -7.71 -0.52 4.23
CA VAL A 48 -7.56 0.35 3.07
C VAL A 48 -8.89 0.59 2.36
N HIS A 49 -9.70 -0.46 2.13
CA HIS A 49 -11.03 -0.34 1.53
C HIS A 49 -11.98 0.51 2.38
N ARG A 50 -11.84 0.46 3.71
CA ARG A 50 -12.65 1.28 4.63
C ARG A 50 -12.23 2.76 4.63
N PHE A 51 -10.95 3.05 4.39
CA PHE A 51 -10.41 4.42 4.36
C PHE A 51 -9.48 4.65 3.15
N PRO A 52 -10.01 4.62 1.91
CA PRO A 52 -9.20 4.59 0.69
C PRO A 52 -8.35 5.84 0.46
N GLN A 53 -8.75 6.97 1.07
CA GLN A 53 -8.04 8.25 0.97
C GLN A 53 -6.91 8.39 2.01
N GLY A 54 -6.79 7.46 2.96
CA GLY A 54 -5.89 7.59 4.11
C GLY A 54 -4.45 7.15 3.87
N PHE A 55 -4.11 6.67 2.67
CA PHE A 55 -2.85 5.96 2.41
C PHE A 55 -2.16 6.45 1.13
N PRO A 56 -0.82 6.48 1.12
CA PRO A 56 -0.05 6.68 -0.11
C PRO A 56 -0.45 5.70 -1.20
N THR A 57 -0.73 6.21 -2.40
CA THR A 57 -1.27 5.40 -3.50
C THR A 57 -0.48 5.56 -4.79
N ILE A 58 -0.38 4.46 -5.54
CA ILE A 58 0.04 4.43 -6.95
C ILE A 58 -1.01 3.65 -7.74
N ARG A 59 -1.10 3.91 -9.04
CA ARG A 59 -2.02 3.17 -9.93
C ARG A 59 -1.26 2.39 -10.98
N ILE A 60 -1.61 1.13 -11.13
CA ILE A 60 -1.13 0.27 -12.22
C ILE A 60 -2.09 0.29 -13.41
N ASP A 61 -1.56 0.01 -14.60
CA ASP A 61 -2.38 -0.26 -15.77
C ASP A 61 -3.10 -1.60 -15.72
N ARG A 62 -4.02 -1.80 -16.67
CA ARG A 62 -4.81 -3.03 -16.80
C ARG A 62 -3.97 -4.29 -17.00
N GLY A 63 -2.82 -4.20 -17.66
CA GLY A 63 -1.97 -5.33 -17.98
C GLY A 63 -1.28 -5.91 -16.75
N ALA A 64 -0.95 -5.07 -15.78
CA ALA A 64 -0.30 -5.45 -14.54
C ALA A 64 -1.24 -6.12 -13.51
N ILE A 65 -2.56 -5.90 -13.60
CA ILE A 65 -3.55 -6.34 -12.58
C ILE A 65 -3.43 -7.83 -12.28
N ARG A 66 -3.43 -8.67 -13.31
CA ARG A 66 -3.40 -10.13 -13.13
C ARG A 66 -2.14 -10.65 -12.44
N PHE A 67 -1.03 -9.92 -12.58
CA PHE A 67 0.26 -10.30 -12.01
C PHE A 67 0.35 -9.89 -10.54
N VAL A 68 -0.15 -8.69 -10.22
CA VAL A 68 -0.25 -8.25 -8.82
C VAL A 68 -1.19 -9.17 -8.03
N LEU A 69 -2.34 -9.54 -8.61
CA LEU A 69 -3.28 -10.49 -8.00
C LEU A 69 -2.79 -11.96 -8.01
N SER A 70 -1.59 -12.24 -8.53
CA SER A 70 -0.94 -13.52 -8.41
C SER A 70 0.29 -13.48 -7.49
N GLY A 71 0.50 -12.38 -6.76
CA GLY A 71 1.63 -12.19 -5.85
C GLY A 71 2.97 -11.92 -6.55
N ALA A 72 2.96 -11.53 -7.83
CA ALA A 72 4.20 -11.19 -8.53
C ALA A 72 4.71 -9.79 -8.12
N THR A 73 6.04 -9.62 -8.15
CA THR A 73 6.69 -8.30 -8.00
C THR A 73 6.12 -7.31 -9.01
N LEU A 74 5.76 -6.10 -8.52
CA LEU A 74 5.32 -5.03 -9.40
C LEU A 74 6.53 -4.39 -10.09
N MET A 75 6.48 -4.34 -11.42
CA MET A 75 7.56 -3.80 -12.25
C MET A 75 7.21 -2.41 -12.78
N ALA A 76 8.23 -1.56 -12.97
CA ALA A 76 8.06 -0.17 -13.39
C ALA A 76 7.19 0.06 -14.64
N PRO A 77 7.24 -0.78 -15.71
CA PRO A 77 6.40 -0.58 -16.90
C PRO A 77 4.89 -0.55 -16.63
N GLY A 78 4.41 -1.24 -15.58
CA GLY A 78 3.00 -1.21 -15.19
C GLY A 78 2.54 0.12 -14.59
N LEU A 79 3.49 0.98 -14.21
CA LEU A 79 3.27 2.28 -13.56
C LEU A 79 3.59 3.46 -14.50
N THR A 80 4.55 3.29 -15.42
CA THR A 80 4.98 4.33 -16.37
C THR A 80 4.24 4.31 -17.71
N SER A 81 3.30 3.38 -17.88
CA SER A 81 2.41 3.34 -19.04
C SER A 81 1.31 4.41 -18.96
N LYS A 82 0.51 4.55 -20.03
CA LYS A 82 -0.61 5.51 -20.09
C LYS A 82 -1.67 5.27 -18.99
N GLY A 83 -1.86 4.01 -18.59
CA GLY A 83 -2.81 3.60 -17.57
C GLY A 83 -2.29 3.83 -16.14
N GLY A 84 -0.97 3.79 -15.95
CA GLY A 84 -0.33 3.96 -14.65
C GLY A 84 -0.37 5.39 -14.11
N ARG A 85 -0.32 5.55 -12.79
CA ARG A 85 -0.19 6.84 -12.10
C ARG A 85 0.86 6.74 -11.01
N LEU A 86 1.87 7.59 -11.15
CA LEU A 86 2.85 7.93 -10.15
C LEU A 86 2.62 9.40 -9.72
N PRO A 87 3.19 9.82 -8.58
CA PRO A 87 3.24 11.22 -8.18
C PRO A 87 3.65 12.14 -9.33
N MET A 88 3.09 13.35 -9.37
CA MET A 88 3.38 14.33 -10.42
C MET A 88 4.88 14.65 -10.47
N GLU A 89 5.36 15.05 -11.66
CA GLU A 89 6.71 15.57 -11.78
C GLU A 89 6.84 16.90 -11.01
N GLY A 90 7.91 17.05 -10.24
CA GLY A 90 8.12 18.20 -9.36
C GLY A 90 7.29 18.19 -8.08
N ALA A 91 6.64 17.06 -7.74
CA ALA A 91 6.02 16.88 -6.43
C ALA A 91 7.09 16.97 -5.32
N ASP A 92 6.65 17.30 -4.10
CA ASP A 92 7.56 17.35 -2.95
C ASP A 92 8.30 16.01 -2.82
N LYS A 93 9.61 16.04 -2.67
CA LYS A 93 10.43 14.82 -2.62
C LYS A 93 10.28 14.05 -1.32
N GLU A 94 9.87 14.77 -0.28
CA GLU A 94 9.91 14.30 1.08
C GLU A 94 8.62 14.67 1.81
N LEU A 95 8.26 13.85 2.79
CA LEU A 95 7.23 14.21 3.74
C LEU A 95 7.69 15.43 4.55
N VAL A 96 6.94 16.52 4.46
CA VAL A 96 7.18 17.72 5.27
C VAL A 96 6.58 17.49 6.65
N GLU A 97 7.40 17.61 7.68
CA GLU A 97 6.99 17.48 9.07
C GLU A 97 5.85 18.47 9.41
N GLY A 98 4.80 17.97 10.03
CA GLY A 98 3.59 18.75 10.37
C GLY A 98 2.57 18.88 9.24
N LYS A 99 2.86 18.35 8.04
CA LYS A 99 1.95 18.33 6.89
C LYS A 99 1.47 16.93 6.52
N GLU A 100 1.60 15.97 7.44
CA GLU A 100 1.26 14.58 7.20
C GLU A 100 -0.19 14.41 6.77
N MET A 101 -1.09 15.18 7.41
CA MET A 101 -2.53 15.19 7.17
C MET A 101 -2.95 15.95 5.89
N GLU A 102 -2.03 16.69 5.26
CA GLU A 102 -2.30 17.41 4.00
C GLU A 102 -2.10 16.52 2.77
N GLN A 103 -1.42 15.37 2.93
CA GLN A 103 -1.18 14.42 1.84
C GLN A 103 -2.49 13.80 1.35
N ARG A 104 -2.61 13.68 0.03
CA ARG A 104 -3.77 13.09 -0.62
C ARG A 104 -3.46 12.78 -2.08
N ALA A 105 -4.31 11.95 -2.68
CA ALA A 105 -4.35 11.87 -4.13
C ALA A 105 -5.01 13.13 -4.73
N ASP A 106 -4.52 13.58 -5.88
CA ASP A 106 -5.16 14.62 -6.69
C ASP A 106 -6.39 14.08 -7.47
N GLY A 107 -7.02 14.94 -8.27
CA GLY A 107 -8.18 14.56 -9.10
C GLY A 107 -7.87 13.51 -10.19
N GLU A 108 -6.60 13.25 -10.50
CA GLU A 108 -6.17 12.20 -11.42
C GLU A 108 -5.74 10.90 -10.71
N GLY A 109 -5.77 10.88 -9.37
CA GLY A 109 -5.32 9.76 -8.56
C GLY A 109 -3.80 9.71 -8.37
N ARG A 110 -3.09 10.83 -8.47
CA ARG A 110 -1.65 10.93 -8.21
C ARG A 110 -1.42 11.39 -6.79
N TRP A 111 -0.58 10.67 -6.03
CA TRP A 111 -0.23 11.08 -4.69
C TRP A 111 0.54 12.41 -4.69
N SER A 112 0.29 13.25 -3.68
CA SER A 112 0.76 14.65 -3.61
C SER A 112 2.27 14.83 -3.47
N ARG A 113 3.03 13.76 -3.20
CA ARG A 113 4.48 13.78 -3.02
C ARG A 113 5.13 12.50 -3.57
N GLU A 114 6.43 12.55 -3.80
CA GLU A 114 7.21 11.34 -4.06
C GLU A 114 7.23 10.41 -2.84
N LEU A 115 7.28 9.11 -3.10
CA LEU A 115 7.39 8.06 -2.10
C LEU A 115 8.77 7.42 -2.17
N ARG A 116 9.40 7.25 -1.02
CA ARG A 116 10.75 6.69 -0.92
C ARG A 116 10.73 5.16 -0.87
N LYS A 117 11.87 4.58 -1.19
CA LYS A 117 12.16 3.18 -0.89
C LYS A 117 11.91 2.90 0.62
N GLY A 118 11.26 1.79 0.90
CA GLY A 118 10.88 1.36 2.25
C GLY A 118 9.51 1.90 2.70
N GLU A 119 8.92 2.85 1.99
CA GLU A 119 7.58 3.32 2.30
C GLU A 119 6.51 2.31 1.85
N THR A 120 5.45 2.22 2.64
CA THR A 120 4.25 1.47 2.31
C THR A 120 3.41 2.20 1.27
N VAL A 121 2.91 1.47 0.29
CA VAL A 121 2.09 2.00 -0.78
C VAL A 121 0.90 1.10 -1.08
N VAL A 122 -0.26 1.73 -1.28
CA VAL A 122 -1.48 1.11 -1.78
C VAL A 122 -1.48 1.12 -3.31
N ILE A 123 -1.79 -0.03 -3.90
CA ILE A 123 -1.81 -0.25 -5.34
C ILE A 123 -3.26 -0.24 -5.81
N LEU A 124 -3.61 0.81 -6.55
CA LEU A 124 -4.87 0.96 -7.27
C LEU A 124 -4.73 0.40 -8.69
N ALA A 125 -5.84 0.06 -9.32
CA ALA A 125 -5.85 -0.48 -10.68
C ALA A 125 -6.70 0.37 -11.64
N GLU A 126 -6.23 0.56 -12.87
CA GLU A 126 -6.95 1.29 -13.89
C GLU A 126 -8.35 0.69 -14.14
N GLY A 127 -9.39 1.51 -13.93
CA GLY A 127 -10.79 1.11 -14.11
C GLY A 127 -11.35 0.25 -12.97
N LYS A 128 -10.69 0.24 -11.81
CA LYS A 128 -11.17 -0.36 -10.57
C LYS A 128 -11.34 0.71 -9.49
N GLU A 129 -12.36 0.55 -8.67
CA GLU A 129 -12.64 1.48 -7.56
C GLU A 129 -11.81 1.12 -6.32
N GLU A 130 -11.75 -0.18 -6.01
CA GLU A 130 -11.05 -0.69 -4.84
C GLU A 130 -9.55 -0.96 -5.09
N ALA A 131 -8.75 -0.79 -4.04
CA ALA A 131 -7.35 -1.17 -4.04
C ALA A 131 -7.18 -2.67 -4.25
N CYS A 132 -6.22 -3.07 -5.09
CA CYS A 132 -5.97 -4.47 -5.40
C CYS A 132 -4.83 -5.08 -4.59
N ALA A 133 -3.91 -4.26 -4.08
CA ALA A 133 -2.80 -4.68 -3.26
C ALA A 133 -2.24 -3.55 -2.38
N VAL A 134 -1.44 -3.94 -1.39
CA VAL A 134 -0.63 -3.05 -0.55
C VAL A 134 0.75 -3.70 -0.39
N GLY A 135 1.82 -2.92 -0.45
CA GLY A 135 3.17 -3.46 -0.32
C GLY A 135 4.18 -2.39 0.03
N THR A 136 5.46 -2.77 -0.01
CA THR A 136 6.57 -1.86 0.32
C THR A 136 7.37 -1.52 -0.93
N LEU A 137 7.69 -0.24 -1.10
CA LEU A 137 8.51 0.21 -2.22
C LEU A 137 9.94 -0.30 -2.09
N VAL A 138 10.42 -1.02 -3.10
CA VAL A 138 11.85 -1.39 -3.21
C VAL A 138 12.64 -0.36 -4.03
N THR A 139 11.94 0.47 -4.79
CA THR A 139 12.46 1.60 -5.58
C THR A 139 11.55 2.81 -5.37
N GLY A 140 12.11 3.99 -5.11
CA GLY A 140 11.33 5.22 -4.89
C GLY A 140 10.66 5.72 -6.18
N THR A 141 9.54 6.44 -6.06
CA THR A 141 8.71 6.82 -7.24
C THR A 141 9.42 7.77 -8.20
N GLU A 142 10.31 8.63 -7.71
CA GLU A 142 11.15 9.50 -8.56
C GLU A 142 12.07 8.64 -9.44
N GLU A 143 12.79 7.70 -8.84
CA GLU A 143 13.69 6.78 -9.53
C GLU A 143 12.95 5.87 -10.52
N VAL A 144 11.72 5.44 -10.19
CA VAL A 144 10.86 4.66 -11.10
C VAL A 144 10.54 5.46 -12.36
N LYS A 145 10.23 6.75 -12.23
CA LYS A 145 9.96 7.64 -13.37
C LYS A 145 11.21 7.84 -14.23
N GLU A 146 12.37 8.04 -13.61
CA GLU A 146 13.63 8.26 -14.33
C GLU A 146 14.10 7.01 -15.09
N LYS A 147 14.05 5.84 -14.45
CA LYS A 147 14.61 4.60 -15.02
C LYS A 147 13.62 3.87 -15.92
N GLY A 148 12.33 3.93 -15.60
CA GLY A 148 11.26 3.24 -16.33
C GLY A 148 11.36 1.70 -16.34
N LYS A 149 12.26 1.12 -15.54
CA LYS A 149 12.53 -0.33 -15.49
C LYS A 149 12.95 -0.77 -14.10
N GLY A 150 12.78 -2.06 -13.83
CA GLY A 150 13.15 -2.68 -12.56
C GLY A 150 11.96 -2.93 -11.63
N PRO A 151 12.20 -3.57 -10.49
CA PRO A 151 11.17 -3.85 -9.48
C PRO A 151 10.80 -2.57 -8.73
N VAL A 152 9.53 -2.47 -8.32
CA VAL A 152 8.98 -1.29 -7.64
C VAL A 152 8.35 -1.65 -6.31
N VAL A 153 7.52 -2.69 -6.27
CA VAL A 153 6.91 -3.19 -5.03
C VAL A 153 7.12 -4.69 -4.92
N GLU A 154 7.54 -5.13 -3.74
CA GLU A 154 7.68 -6.54 -3.33
C GLU A 154 6.81 -6.81 -2.10
N ASP A 155 6.66 -8.11 -1.77
CA ASP A 155 5.94 -8.62 -0.59
C ASP A 155 4.55 -8.02 -0.39
N ALA A 156 3.82 -7.90 -1.49
CA ALA A 156 2.50 -7.28 -1.49
C ALA A 156 1.45 -8.24 -0.91
N HIS A 157 0.62 -7.73 -0.01
CA HIS A 157 -0.67 -8.31 0.33
C HIS A 157 -1.70 -7.88 -0.72
N PHE A 158 -2.41 -8.83 -1.33
CA PHE A 158 -3.32 -8.59 -2.45
C PHE A 158 -4.67 -9.27 -2.28
N LEU A 159 -5.67 -8.82 -3.05
CA LEU A 159 -7.01 -9.39 -3.00
C LEU A 159 -7.00 -10.88 -3.36
N GLY A 160 -7.53 -11.70 -2.44
CA GLY A 160 -7.63 -13.14 -2.61
C GLY A 160 -6.42 -13.93 -2.13
N ASP A 161 -5.38 -13.30 -1.57
CA ASP A 161 -4.28 -14.01 -0.94
C ASP A 161 -4.66 -14.67 0.40
N GLY A 162 -3.70 -15.34 1.05
CA GLY A 162 -3.95 -16.01 2.33
C GLY A 162 -4.30 -15.04 3.46
N LEU A 163 -3.73 -13.83 3.45
CA LEU A 163 -4.00 -12.83 4.48
C LEU A 163 -5.40 -12.20 4.28
N TRP A 164 -5.83 -12.02 3.03
CA TRP A 164 -7.17 -11.54 2.69
C TRP A 164 -8.26 -12.50 3.19
N ASN A 165 -8.01 -13.80 3.00
CA ASN A 165 -8.92 -14.87 3.40
C ASN A 165 -8.76 -15.31 4.86
N ILE A 166 -7.89 -14.64 5.64
CA ILE A 166 -7.68 -15.02 7.03
C ILE A 166 -8.96 -14.77 7.84
N VAL A 167 -9.30 -15.75 8.67
CA VAL A 167 -10.39 -15.64 9.64
C VAL A 167 -9.81 -15.15 10.94
N THR A 168 -10.32 -14.03 11.41
CA THR A 168 -9.99 -13.40 12.69
C THR A 168 -11.16 -13.65 13.66
N GLU A 169 -10.85 -14.20 14.83
CA GLU A 169 -11.80 -14.42 15.93
C GLU A 169 -11.81 -13.22 16.89
#